data_AF-A0A7S4HST5-F1
#
_entry.id   AF-A0A7S4HST5-F1
#
_cell.length_a   1.000
_cell.length_b   1.000
_cell.length_c   1.000
_cell.angle_alpha   90.00
_cell.angle_beta   90.00
_cell.angle_gamma   90.00
#
_symmetry.space_group_name_H-M   'P 1'
#
loop_
_entity.id
_entity.type
_entity.pdbx_description
1 polymer ?
#
loop_
_entity_poly.entity_id
_entity_poly.type
_entity_poly.pdbx_seq_one_letter_code
_entity_poly.pdbx_strand_id
1 'polypeptide(L)'
;GRDLERMHGEGAAQYPNVLPPLHSFNTAERPEDEGIHVAPHLTSNLADVWSVPLRPHDIPLLWIPAPHTGSDAVRSVLTGCYGAVEAGDLAGSTHGMLLKVYRHEETGVRYVNLDVTDPKGVARAVKIGAPKLSAMVDIAIATDLHETSKMFGHVSSYSPDDEDIGRGRAFAVFRHPVHRAEDVYRDLIRSSHDSGSSFGMTLLEYSQSDLLEENPMVRSLSGEFFSRHKRAGAGPITAQHVEVVKEVVRRKILVGLAEEMGRTLDRFEAYFGWRSGAGGRSLPLSGSEEGRACAKQAEDRYASTDLVDAWPPRIGGGGGGDDTGEMEGGVGSARVGADSEEYVELARRNWADVQLYAYARVLFSEQAALLSSGGVPSP
;
A
#
# COMPACT_ATOMS: atom_id res chain seq x y z
N GLY A 1 15.13 -13.25 18.86
CA GLY A 1 16.21 -12.89 19.80
C GLY A 1 17.42 -12.38 19.04
N ARG A 2 18.32 -13.28 18.62
CA ARG A 2 19.57 -12.92 17.91
C ARG A 2 19.39 -12.27 16.52
N ASP A 3 18.30 -12.56 15.80
CA ASP A 3 18.03 -11.93 14.50
C ASP A 3 17.46 -10.50 14.61
N LEU A 4 16.81 -10.17 15.74
CA LEU A 4 16.30 -8.82 16.01
C LEU A 4 17.44 -7.84 16.30
N GLU A 5 18.44 -8.26 17.09
CA GLU A 5 19.63 -7.44 17.37
C GLU A 5 20.45 -7.14 16.11
N ARG A 6 20.50 -8.07 15.14
CA ARG A 6 21.18 -7.85 13.85
C ARG A 6 20.44 -6.84 12.96
N MET A 7 19.11 -6.90 12.91
CA MET A 7 18.32 -5.95 12.13
C MET A 7 18.33 -4.52 12.72
N HIS A 8 18.35 -4.38 14.05
CA HIS A 8 18.51 -3.09 14.70
C HIS A 8 19.91 -2.48 14.50
N GLY A 9 20.94 -3.31 14.42
CA GLY A 9 22.33 -2.86 14.18
C GLY A 9 22.58 -2.37 12.76
N GLU A 10 22.09 -3.09 11.74
CA GLU A 10 22.38 -2.76 10.34
C GLU A 10 21.58 -1.56 9.83
N GLY A 11 20.32 -1.38 10.26
CA GLY A 11 19.48 -0.26 9.80
C GLY A 11 19.87 1.11 10.37
N ALA A 12 20.29 1.17 11.65
CA ALA A 12 20.72 2.42 12.28
C ALA A 12 22.18 2.78 11.93
N ALA A 13 23.05 1.78 11.72
CA ALA A 13 24.44 2.01 11.32
C ALA A 13 24.59 2.47 9.87
N GLN A 14 23.58 2.27 9.02
CA GLN A 14 23.62 2.65 7.61
C GLN A 14 23.35 4.15 7.37
N TYR A 15 22.82 4.89 8.36
CA TYR A 15 22.45 6.31 8.22
C TYR A 15 22.87 7.22 9.38
N PRO A 16 24.12 7.14 9.91
CA PRO A 16 24.49 7.81 11.16
C PRO A 16 24.48 9.34 11.07
N ASN A 17 24.56 9.92 9.86
CA ASN A 17 24.70 11.36 9.65
C ASN A 17 23.49 12.04 8.98
N VAL A 18 22.48 11.28 8.53
CA VAL A 18 21.36 11.83 7.71
C VAL A 18 20.05 11.85 8.49
N LEU A 19 19.87 10.93 9.45
CA LEU A 19 18.65 10.85 10.23
C LEU A 19 18.86 11.51 11.60
N PRO A 20 17.90 12.30 12.12
CA PRO A 20 17.92 12.66 13.53
C PRO A 20 18.00 11.36 14.35
N PRO A 21 18.70 11.37 15.51
CA PRO A 21 18.93 10.16 16.29
C PRO A 21 17.60 9.44 16.51
N LEU A 22 17.53 8.20 16.01
CA LEU A 22 16.40 7.31 16.28
C LEU A 22 16.35 7.17 17.80
N HIS A 23 15.42 7.87 18.45
CA HIS A 23 15.16 7.67 19.87
C HIS A 23 14.95 6.16 20.06
N SER A 24 15.76 5.55 20.91
CA SER A 24 15.73 4.11 21.16
C SER A 24 14.28 3.71 21.49
N PHE A 25 13.67 2.93 20.61
CA PHE A 25 12.32 2.40 20.80
C PHE A 25 12.37 1.35 21.90
N ASN A 26 12.27 1.79 23.17
CA ASN A 26 12.14 0.88 24.29
C ASN A 26 10.68 0.40 24.33
N THR A 27 10.40 -0.77 23.76
CA THR A 27 9.05 -1.36 23.71
C THR A 27 8.47 -1.70 25.09
N ALA A 28 9.33 -1.74 26.12
CA ALA A 28 8.96 -2.12 27.49
C ALA A 28 8.47 -0.95 28.38
N GLU A 29 8.72 0.30 27.98
CA GLU A 29 8.20 1.49 28.66
C GLU A 29 7.29 2.21 27.67
N ARG A 30 6.06 1.72 27.50
CA ARG A 30 5.03 2.46 26.75
C ARG A 30 4.41 3.44 27.74
N PRO A 31 4.80 4.74 27.74
CA PRO A 31 3.99 5.71 28.46
C PRO A 31 2.57 5.56 27.93
N GLU A 32 1.61 5.53 28.83
CA GLU A 32 0.20 5.43 28.48
C GLU A 32 -0.10 6.41 27.34
N ASP A 33 -0.95 5.99 26.39
CA ASP A 33 -1.38 6.62 25.11
C ASP A 33 -1.93 8.07 25.23
N GLU A 34 -1.60 8.82 26.28
CA GLU A 34 -2.05 10.17 26.59
C GLU A 34 -1.41 11.20 25.64
N GLY A 35 -1.90 11.24 24.40
CA GLY A 35 -1.75 12.41 23.54
C GLY A 35 -1.65 12.17 22.04
N ILE A 36 -1.52 10.92 21.58
CA ILE A 36 -1.51 10.65 20.12
C ILE A 36 -2.96 10.58 19.63
N HIS A 37 -3.44 11.71 19.12
CA HIS A 37 -4.79 11.81 18.56
C HIS A 37 -4.85 11.25 17.13
N VAL A 38 -5.28 10.00 17.00
CA VAL A 38 -5.67 9.42 15.70
C VAL A 38 -7.05 9.94 15.29
N ALA A 39 -7.22 10.21 13.99
CA ALA A 39 -8.50 10.68 13.45
C ALA A 39 -9.66 9.73 13.86
N PRO A 40 -10.78 10.25 14.39
CA PRO A 40 -11.85 9.40 14.94
C PRO A 40 -12.39 8.39 13.94
N HIS A 41 -12.54 8.77 12.67
CA HIS A 41 -13.06 7.89 11.62
C HIS A 41 -12.12 6.72 11.33
N LEU A 42 -10.79 6.90 11.35
CA LEU A 42 -9.86 5.78 11.22
C LEU A 42 -9.99 4.83 12.42
N THR A 43 -10.23 5.37 13.61
CA THR A 43 -10.39 4.56 14.83
C THR A 43 -11.69 3.74 14.81
N SER A 44 -12.80 4.35 14.39
CA SER A 44 -14.13 3.72 14.41
C SER A 44 -14.41 2.83 13.20
N ASN A 45 -13.91 3.22 12.01
CA ASN A 45 -14.31 2.61 10.75
C ASN A 45 -13.32 1.54 10.27
N LEU A 46 -12.06 1.61 10.71
CA LEU A 46 -11.07 0.56 10.48
C LEU A 46 -10.95 -0.29 11.72
N ALA A 47 -10.98 -1.60 11.53
CA ALA A 47 -10.75 -2.52 12.63
C ALA A 47 -9.26 -2.58 12.98
N ASP A 48 -8.96 -2.88 14.25
CA ASP A 48 -7.58 -3.08 14.67
C ASP A 48 -7.04 -4.37 14.03
N VAL A 49 -5.78 -4.37 13.59
CA VAL A 49 -5.12 -5.53 12.98
C VAL A 49 -5.08 -6.75 13.91
N TRP A 50 -5.19 -6.51 15.22
CA TRP A 50 -5.18 -7.55 16.26
C TRP A 50 -6.57 -8.08 16.60
N SER A 51 -7.65 -7.46 16.10
CA SER A 51 -9.01 -7.85 16.44
C SER A 51 -9.48 -9.02 15.56
N VAL A 52 -8.95 -10.21 15.87
CA VAL A 52 -9.34 -11.50 15.30
C VAL A 52 -10.38 -12.21 16.19
N PRO A 53 -11.31 -13.01 15.62
CA PRO A 53 -11.46 -13.34 14.19
C PRO A 53 -11.98 -12.18 13.32
N LEU A 54 -11.86 -12.32 12.01
CA LEU A 54 -12.46 -11.40 11.04
C LEU A 54 -13.99 -11.48 11.12
N ARG A 55 -14.68 -10.33 10.96
CA ARG A 55 -16.14 -10.31 10.90
C ARG A 55 -16.62 -10.64 9.49
N PRO A 56 -17.84 -11.22 9.32
CA PRO A 56 -18.34 -11.62 8.00
C PRO A 56 -18.42 -10.50 6.96
N HIS A 57 -18.59 -9.25 7.41
CA HIS A 57 -18.74 -8.07 6.55
C HIS A 57 -17.50 -7.18 6.50
N ASP A 58 -16.40 -7.60 7.13
CA ASP A 58 -15.14 -6.88 7.00
C ASP A 58 -14.66 -6.93 5.55
N ILE A 59 -14.16 -5.80 5.05
CA ILE A 59 -13.64 -5.69 3.68
C ILE A 59 -12.12 -5.44 3.76
N PRO A 60 -11.29 -6.33 3.19
CA PRO A 60 -9.87 -6.06 2.99
C PRO A 60 -9.67 -4.75 2.22
N LEU A 61 -8.91 -3.84 2.80
CA LEU A 61 -8.67 -2.50 2.26
C LEU A 61 -7.19 -2.32 1.95
N LEU A 62 -6.81 -2.49 0.68
CA LEU A 62 -5.43 -2.33 0.23
C LEU A 62 -5.11 -0.84 0.08
N TRP A 63 -4.24 -0.32 0.93
CA TRP A 63 -3.82 1.07 0.90
C TRP A 63 -2.61 1.27 -0.03
N ILE A 64 -2.79 2.16 -1.00
CA ILE A 64 -1.81 2.52 -2.04
C ILE A 64 -1.68 4.05 -2.09
N PRO A 65 -0.90 4.66 -1.19
CA PRO A 65 -0.81 6.13 -1.09
C PRO A 65 -0.04 6.76 -2.25
N ALA A 66 0.86 5.99 -2.86
CA ALA A 66 1.74 6.43 -3.93
C ALA A 66 2.17 5.24 -4.80
N PRO A 67 2.57 5.51 -6.06
CA PRO A 67 3.15 4.50 -6.93
C PRO A 67 4.41 3.86 -6.33
N HIS A 68 4.68 2.62 -6.74
CA HIS A 68 5.89 1.85 -6.43
C HIS A 68 6.13 1.56 -4.94
N THR A 69 5.10 1.65 -4.10
CA THR A 69 5.16 1.23 -2.69
C THR A 69 5.28 -0.29 -2.51
N GLY A 70 4.93 -1.05 -3.56
CA GLY A 70 4.81 -2.51 -3.55
C GLY A 70 3.37 -2.97 -3.39
N SER A 71 2.48 -2.11 -2.90
CA SER A 71 1.06 -2.42 -2.78
C SER A 71 0.41 -2.65 -4.14
N ASP A 72 0.87 -1.98 -5.19
CA ASP A 72 0.42 -2.22 -6.57
C ASP A 72 0.76 -3.64 -7.06
N ALA A 73 1.91 -4.18 -6.69
CA ALA A 73 2.29 -5.55 -7.06
C ALA A 73 1.38 -6.55 -6.37
N VAL A 74 1.08 -6.34 -5.09
CA VAL A 74 0.07 -7.11 -4.37
C VAL A 74 -1.29 -6.97 -5.05
N ARG A 75 -1.71 -5.76 -5.43
CA ARG A 75 -2.96 -5.56 -6.19
C ARG A 75 -2.98 -6.40 -7.47
N SER A 76 -1.90 -6.40 -8.25
CA SER A 76 -1.78 -7.20 -9.48
C SER A 76 -1.87 -8.70 -9.19
N VAL A 77 -1.25 -9.20 -8.11
CA VAL A 77 -1.38 -10.60 -7.70
C VAL A 77 -2.81 -10.92 -7.29
N LEU A 78 -3.43 -10.13 -6.42
CA LEU A 78 -4.77 -10.39 -5.92
C LEU A 78 -5.80 -10.41 -7.05
N THR A 79 -5.76 -9.42 -7.94
CA THR A 79 -6.75 -9.25 -9.00
C THR A 79 -6.47 -10.10 -10.25
N GLY A 80 -5.20 -10.17 -10.67
CA GLY A 80 -4.77 -10.89 -11.88
C GLY A 80 -4.52 -12.37 -11.65
N CYS A 81 -3.83 -12.73 -10.56
CA CYS A 81 -3.47 -14.12 -10.27
C CYS A 81 -4.52 -14.84 -9.41
N TYR A 82 -5.04 -14.19 -8.37
CA TYR A 82 -6.03 -14.80 -7.47
C TYR A 82 -7.48 -14.54 -7.90
N GLY A 83 -7.67 -13.64 -8.87
CA GLY A 83 -8.96 -13.32 -9.45
C GLY A 83 -9.85 -12.48 -8.54
N ALA A 84 -9.34 -11.84 -7.48
CA ALA A 84 -10.13 -11.02 -6.57
C ALA A 84 -10.95 -9.96 -7.31
N VAL A 85 -12.21 -9.77 -6.90
CA VAL A 85 -13.06 -8.69 -7.38
C VAL A 85 -12.72 -7.42 -6.60
N GLU A 86 -12.22 -6.41 -7.29
CA GLU A 86 -11.87 -5.14 -6.65
C GLU A 86 -12.98 -4.07 -6.75
N ALA A 87 -13.04 -3.20 -5.74
CA ALA A 87 -13.62 -1.87 -5.86
C ALA A 87 -12.49 -0.84 -5.87
N GLY A 88 -12.34 -0.09 -6.96
CA GLY A 88 -11.20 0.80 -7.19
C GLY A 88 -11.33 1.57 -8.51
N ASP A 89 -10.22 2.17 -8.94
CA ASP A 89 -10.14 3.05 -10.11
C ASP A 89 -10.45 2.38 -11.46
N LEU A 90 -10.43 1.05 -11.56
CA LEU A 90 -10.85 0.33 -12.77
C LEU A 90 -12.32 0.57 -13.15
N ALA A 91 -13.17 0.96 -12.20
CA ALA A 91 -14.55 1.34 -12.50
C ALA A 91 -14.65 2.64 -13.31
N GLY A 92 -13.61 3.50 -13.24
CA GLY A 92 -13.59 4.82 -13.83
C GLY A 92 -14.85 5.64 -13.51
N SER A 93 -15.34 6.39 -14.49
CA SER A 93 -16.55 7.21 -14.36
C SER A 93 -17.87 6.44 -14.60
N THR A 94 -17.84 5.12 -14.76
CA THR A 94 -19.03 4.34 -15.11
C THR A 94 -19.94 4.09 -13.90
N HIS A 95 -20.80 5.07 -13.61
CA HIS A 95 -21.74 5.02 -12.48
C HIS A 95 -23.09 4.43 -12.91
N GLY A 96 -23.12 3.12 -13.15
CA GLY A 96 -24.40 2.41 -13.27
C GLY A 96 -25.21 2.53 -11.97
N MET A 97 -26.53 2.68 -12.05
CA MET A 97 -27.38 2.74 -10.84
C MET A 97 -27.30 1.43 -10.03
N LEU A 98 -27.16 0.30 -10.72
CA LEU A 98 -27.01 -1.02 -10.09
C LEU A 98 -25.53 -1.38 -9.98
N LEU A 99 -25.15 -1.91 -8.82
CA LEU A 99 -23.86 -2.56 -8.66
C LEU A 99 -23.79 -3.82 -9.50
N LYS A 100 -22.73 -3.97 -10.27
CA LYS A 100 -22.44 -5.15 -11.07
C LYS A 100 -20.94 -5.40 -11.10
N VAL A 101 -20.57 -6.67 -11.17
CA VAL A 101 -19.20 -7.10 -11.43
C VAL A 101 -18.99 -7.14 -12.94
N TYR A 102 -17.94 -6.48 -13.40
CA TYR A 102 -17.47 -6.45 -14.76
C TYR A 102 -16.16 -7.21 -14.86
N ARG A 103 -15.78 -7.55 -16.08
CA ARG A 103 -14.47 -8.11 -16.43
C ARG A 103 -13.82 -7.16 -17.41
N HIS A 104 -12.62 -6.69 -17.11
CA HIS A 104 -11.83 -5.90 -18.03
C HIS A 104 -11.46 -6.76 -19.25
N GLU A 105 -11.70 -6.27 -20.46
CA GLU A 105 -11.57 -7.07 -21.68
C GLU A 105 -10.13 -7.51 -21.93
N GLU A 106 -9.16 -6.62 -21.71
CA GLU A 106 -7.74 -6.89 -21.98
C GLU A 106 -7.06 -7.72 -20.88
N THR A 107 -7.27 -7.37 -19.61
CA THR A 107 -6.53 -7.96 -18.48
C THR A 107 -7.29 -9.11 -17.82
N GLY A 108 -8.58 -9.29 -18.10
CA GLY A 108 -9.43 -10.26 -17.44
C GLY A 108 -9.75 -9.95 -15.96
N VAL A 109 -9.24 -8.83 -15.43
CA VAL A 109 -9.45 -8.41 -14.04
C VAL A 109 -10.94 -8.17 -13.78
N ARG A 110 -11.42 -8.63 -12.62
CA ARG A 110 -12.80 -8.44 -12.18
C ARG A 110 -12.90 -7.22 -11.28
N TYR A 111 -13.87 -6.35 -11.54
CA TYR A 111 -14.10 -5.16 -10.75
C TYR A 111 -15.59 -4.88 -10.58
N VAL A 112 -15.98 -4.25 -9.48
CA VAL A 112 -17.32 -3.67 -9.32
C VAL A 112 -17.33 -2.25 -9.90
N ASN A 113 -18.42 -1.83 -10.53
CA ASN A 113 -18.61 -0.45 -11.02
C ASN A 113 -18.77 0.58 -9.87
N LEU A 114 -17.78 0.66 -8.99
CA LEU A 114 -17.71 1.53 -7.83
C LEU A 114 -16.24 1.90 -7.59
N ASP A 115 -15.90 3.15 -7.87
CA ASP A 115 -14.57 3.68 -7.62
C ASP A 115 -14.47 4.30 -6.22
N VAL A 116 -13.95 3.54 -5.25
CA VAL A 116 -13.76 4.01 -3.87
C VAL A 116 -12.46 4.81 -3.68
N THR A 117 -11.74 5.12 -4.76
CA THR A 117 -10.62 6.07 -4.77
C THR A 117 -11.09 7.50 -5.07
N ASP A 118 -12.32 7.68 -5.57
CA ASP A 118 -13.00 8.98 -5.75
C ASP A 118 -13.95 9.24 -4.57
N PRO A 119 -13.92 10.43 -3.93
CA PRO A 119 -14.91 10.84 -2.93
C PRO A 119 -16.38 10.60 -3.34
N LYS A 120 -16.72 10.72 -4.63
CA LYS A 120 -18.09 10.43 -5.11
C LYS A 120 -18.44 8.95 -4.99
N GLY A 121 -17.51 8.06 -5.30
CA GLY A 121 -17.71 6.64 -5.15
C GLY A 121 -17.69 6.20 -3.70
N VAL A 122 -16.88 6.82 -2.83
CA VAL A 122 -16.98 6.64 -1.36
C VAL A 122 -18.37 7.03 -0.86
N ALA A 123 -18.90 8.20 -1.25
CA ALA A 123 -20.25 8.62 -0.88
C ALA A 123 -21.33 7.67 -1.40
N ARG A 124 -21.11 7.04 -2.56
CA ARG A 124 -22.00 5.98 -3.08
C ARG A 124 -21.88 4.69 -2.27
N ALA A 125 -20.68 4.28 -1.89
CA ALA A 125 -20.41 3.12 -1.06
C ALA A 125 -21.12 3.22 0.31
N VAL A 126 -21.10 4.41 0.94
CA VAL A 126 -21.86 4.69 2.16
C VAL A 126 -23.36 4.40 1.98
N LYS A 127 -23.95 4.83 0.86
CA LYS A 127 -25.38 4.60 0.55
C LYS A 127 -25.70 3.14 0.29
N ILE A 128 -24.76 2.38 -0.24
CA ILE A 128 -24.89 0.93 -0.46
C ILE A 128 -24.83 0.18 0.87
N GLY A 129 -23.92 0.58 1.76
CA GLY A 129 -23.65 -0.05 3.04
C GLY A 129 -22.65 -1.21 2.95
N ALA A 130 -21.84 -1.37 4.00
CA ALA A 130 -20.78 -2.39 4.07
C ALA A 130 -21.29 -3.82 3.81
N PRO A 131 -22.42 -4.29 4.36
CA PRO A 131 -22.85 -5.68 4.13
C PRO A 131 -23.15 -6.02 2.65
N LYS A 132 -23.74 -5.09 1.91
CA LYS A 132 -24.01 -5.28 0.47
C LYS A 132 -22.73 -5.18 -0.34
N LEU A 133 -21.83 -4.27 0.03
CA LEU A 133 -20.56 -4.11 -0.66
C LEU A 133 -19.65 -5.31 -0.43
N SER A 134 -19.54 -5.76 0.81
CA SER A 134 -18.80 -6.96 1.21
C SER A 134 -19.37 -8.22 0.58
N ALA A 135 -20.60 -8.20 0.04
CA ALA A 135 -21.17 -9.31 -0.71
C ALA A 135 -20.63 -9.41 -2.15
N MET A 136 -20.10 -8.32 -2.71
CA MET A 136 -19.72 -8.22 -4.13
C MET A 136 -18.22 -8.00 -4.36
N VAL A 137 -17.53 -7.52 -3.33
CA VAL A 137 -16.12 -7.11 -3.39
C VAL A 137 -15.28 -8.04 -2.53
N ASP A 138 -14.12 -8.43 -3.04
CA ASP A 138 -13.12 -9.20 -2.30
C ASP A 138 -12.07 -8.27 -1.69
N ILE A 139 -11.70 -7.19 -2.40
CA ILE A 139 -10.77 -6.16 -1.93
C ILE A 139 -11.22 -4.75 -2.34
N ALA A 140 -11.01 -3.75 -1.49
CA ALA A 140 -11.17 -2.35 -1.85
C ALA A 140 -9.80 -1.66 -1.94
N ILE A 141 -9.62 -0.76 -2.91
CA ILE A 141 -8.39 -0.01 -3.10
C ILE A 141 -8.54 1.38 -2.49
N ALA A 142 -7.65 1.78 -1.59
CA ALA A 142 -7.64 3.10 -0.97
C ALA A 142 -6.38 3.87 -1.36
N THR A 143 -6.55 4.99 -2.05
CA THR A 143 -5.47 5.99 -2.27
C THR A 143 -5.41 7.01 -1.14
N ASP A 144 -6.57 7.30 -0.53
CA ASP A 144 -6.73 8.12 0.66
C ASP A 144 -7.47 7.31 1.74
N LEU A 145 -6.72 6.86 2.75
CA LEU A 145 -7.29 6.01 3.80
C LEU A 145 -8.33 6.77 4.66
N HIS A 146 -8.16 8.08 4.83
CA HIS A 146 -9.11 8.92 5.58
C HIS A 146 -10.45 9.02 4.85
N GLU A 147 -10.41 9.26 3.55
CA GLU A 147 -11.63 9.34 2.75
C GLU A 147 -12.28 7.96 2.59
N THR A 148 -11.54 6.96 2.11
CA THR A 148 -12.11 5.64 1.83
C THR A 148 -12.65 4.97 3.09
N SER A 149 -12.03 5.15 4.26
CA SER A 149 -12.56 4.58 5.51
C SER A 149 -13.94 5.13 5.90
N LYS A 150 -14.37 6.29 5.39
CA LYS A 150 -15.73 6.81 5.63
C LYS A 150 -16.82 5.90 5.08
N MET A 151 -16.52 5.03 4.11
CA MET A 151 -17.50 4.08 3.58
C MET A 151 -17.96 3.03 4.60
N PHE A 152 -17.18 2.80 5.66
CA PHE A 152 -17.55 1.94 6.79
C PHE A 152 -18.12 2.74 7.97
N GLY A 153 -18.30 4.05 7.81
CA GLY A 153 -18.92 4.89 8.83
C GLY A 153 -20.36 4.47 9.08
N HIS A 154 -20.76 4.50 10.36
CA HIS A 154 -22.10 4.13 10.80
C HIS A 154 -23.17 4.86 9.97
N VAL A 155 -24.02 4.09 9.30
CA VAL A 155 -25.41 4.52 9.12
C VAL A 155 -25.97 4.58 10.54
N SER A 156 -26.36 5.78 11.00
CA SER A 156 -26.71 6.14 12.38
C SER A 156 -27.83 5.32 13.06
N SER A 157 -28.28 4.23 12.44
CA SER A 157 -29.36 3.38 12.91
C SER A 157 -28.91 2.10 13.64
N TYR A 158 -27.63 1.75 13.64
CA TYR A 158 -27.15 0.47 14.21
C TYR A 158 -26.35 0.65 15.51
N SER A 159 -26.58 -0.25 16.46
CA SER A 159 -25.88 -0.29 17.74
C SER A 159 -24.38 -0.60 17.52
N PRO A 160 -23.46 0.01 18.29
CA PRO A 160 -22.04 -0.33 18.22
C PRO A 160 -21.71 -1.80 18.51
N ASP A 161 -22.62 -2.53 19.18
CA ASP A 161 -22.50 -3.96 19.47
C ASP A 161 -23.05 -4.87 18.35
N ASP A 162 -23.53 -4.28 17.25
CA ASP A 162 -24.05 -5.06 16.13
C ASP A 162 -22.88 -5.70 15.37
N GLU A 163 -22.75 -7.02 15.51
CA GLU A 163 -21.70 -7.84 14.88
C GLU A 163 -21.76 -7.76 13.35
N ASP A 164 -22.89 -7.31 12.80
CA ASP A 164 -23.12 -7.15 11.36
C ASP A 164 -22.46 -5.90 10.76
N ILE A 165 -21.88 -5.00 11.57
CA ILE A 165 -21.18 -3.82 11.07
C ILE A 165 -19.79 -4.21 10.58
N GLY A 166 -19.69 -4.36 9.25
CA GLY A 166 -18.44 -4.55 8.53
C GLY A 166 -17.51 -3.34 8.63
N ARG A 167 -16.25 -3.58 8.96
CA ARG A 167 -15.19 -2.57 9.02
C ARG A 167 -14.17 -2.76 7.90
N GLY A 168 -13.39 -1.71 7.62
CA GLY A 168 -12.22 -1.83 6.77
C GLY A 168 -11.11 -2.58 7.51
N ARG A 169 -10.48 -3.54 6.83
CA ARG A 169 -9.26 -4.23 7.30
C ARG A 169 -8.09 -3.76 6.46
N ALA A 170 -7.44 -2.70 6.91
CA ALA A 170 -6.39 -2.07 6.13
C ALA A 170 -5.13 -2.94 6.10
N PHE A 171 -4.50 -3.01 4.94
CA PHE A 171 -3.21 -3.66 4.75
C PHE A 171 -2.44 -2.91 3.67
N ALA A 172 -1.11 -2.94 3.75
CA ALA A 172 -0.25 -2.21 2.83
C ALA A 172 1.13 -2.83 2.78
N VAL A 173 1.82 -2.60 1.65
CA VAL A 173 3.23 -2.94 1.49
C VAL A 173 4.05 -1.67 1.58
N PHE A 174 5.10 -1.74 2.38
CA PHE A 174 6.05 -0.65 2.54
C PHE A 174 7.31 -0.96 1.78
N ARG A 175 7.90 0.08 1.20
CA ARG A 175 9.18 0.04 0.51
C ARG A 175 10.06 1.18 0.98
N HIS A 176 11.37 0.98 0.90
CA HIS A 176 12.33 2.04 1.18
C HIS A 176 12.02 3.29 0.33
N PRO A 177 11.80 4.47 0.93
CA PRO A 177 11.31 5.66 0.21
C PRO A 177 12.26 6.18 -0.87
N VAL A 178 13.58 6.00 -0.68
CA VAL A 178 14.58 6.34 -1.71
C VAL A 178 14.41 5.49 -2.96
N HIS A 179 14.27 4.17 -2.81
CA HIS A 179 14.07 3.26 -3.94
C HIS A 179 12.73 3.49 -4.63
N ARG A 180 11.69 3.86 -3.87
CA ARG A 180 10.41 4.30 -4.44
C ARG A 180 10.59 5.56 -5.29
N ALA A 181 11.24 6.59 -4.76
CA ALA A 181 11.44 7.85 -5.47
C ALA A 181 12.31 7.70 -6.72
N GLU A 182 13.33 6.82 -6.66
CA GLU A 182 14.15 6.42 -7.80
C GLU A 182 13.30 5.74 -8.89
N ASP A 183 12.39 4.84 -8.53
CA ASP A 183 11.50 4.19 -9.51
C ASP A 183 10.53 5.20 -10.15
N VAL A 184 9.96 6.13 -9.37
CA VAL A 184 9.15 7.22 -9.92
C VAL A 184 9.94 8.04 -10.94
N TYR A 185 11.21 8.35 -10.65
CA TYR A 185 12.08 9.06 -11.59
C TYR A 185 12.29 8.28 -12.89
N ARG A 186 12.56 6.97 -12.80
CA ARG A 186 12.72 6.09 -13.99
C ARG A 186 11.44 6.05 -14.83
N ASP A 187 10.28 5.99 -14.17
CA ASP A 187 8.97 6.04 -14.84
C ASP A 187 8.73 7.36 -15.58
N LEU A 188 9.18 8.49 -15.01
CA LEU A 188 9.10 9.80 -15.65
C LEU A 188 9.99 9.86 -16.90
N ILE A 189 11.22 9.35 -16.84
CA ILE A 189 12.11 9.26 -18.00
C ILE A 189 11.43 8.46 -19.11
N ARG A 190 10.93 7.27 -18.80
CA ARG A 190 10.28 6.43 -19.81
C ARG A 190 9.04 7.09 -20.41
N SER A 191 8.15 7.60 -19.56
CA SER A 191 6.92 8.25 -20.03
C SER A 191 7.23 9.45 -20.93
N SER A 192 8.34 10.14 -20.69
CA SER A 192 8.81 11.19 -21.60
C SER A 192 9.21 10.63 -22.96
N HIS A 193 10.01 9.56 -22.96
CA HIS A 193 10.48 8.90 -24.17
C HIS A 193 9.32 8.41 -25.04
N ASP A 194 8.32 7.75 -24.44
CA ASP A 194 7.15 7.23 -25.15
C ASP A 194 6.27 8.36 -25.73
N SER A 195 6.28 9.54 -25.11
CA SER A 195 5.56 10.71 -25.61
C SER A 195 6.37 11.54 -26.62
N GLY A 196 7.60 11.14 -26.94
CA GLY A 196 8.52 11.94 -27.76
C GLY A 196 9.01 13.22 -27.08
N SER A 197 8.83 13.33 -25.75
CA SER A 197 9.38 14.43 -24.94
C SER A 197 10.67 13.99 -24.25
N SER A 198 11.58 14.92 -23.96
CA SER A 198 12.80 14.60 -23.22
C SER A 198 12.65 15.01 -21.75
N PHE A 199 12.66 14.03 -20.85
CA PHE A 199 12.91 14.29 -19.43
C PHE A 199 14.41 14.49 -19.22
N GLY A 200 14.88 15.71 -19.44
CA GLY A 200 16.31 16.04 -19.43
C GLY A 200 16.96 16.22 -18.05
N MET A 201 16.26 15.87 -16.95
CA MET A 201 16.80 16.02 -15.59
C MET A 201 17.54 14.76 -15.16
N THR A 202 18.72 14.92 -14.56
CA THR A 202 19.43 13.89 -13.81
C THR A 202 18.67 13.50 -12.53
N LEU A 203 19.02 12.37 -11.91
CA LEU A 203 18.40 11.94 -10.66
C LEU A 203 18.65 12.96 -9.53
N LEU A 204 19.85 13.56 -9.49
CA LEU A 204 20.18 14.62 -8.53
C LEU A 204 19.29 15.86 -8.74
N GLU A 205 19.15 16.33 -9.98
CA GLU A 205 18.27 17.47 -10.29
C GLU A 205 16.80 17.15 -9.96
N TYR A 206 16.33 15.93 -10.27
CA TYR A 206 15.00 15.49 -9.89
C TYR A 206 14.81 15.51 -8.37
N SER A 207 15.78 15.02 -7.61
CA SER A 207 15.73 14.99 -6.14
C SER A 207 15.62 16.40 -5.54
N GLN A 208 16.17 17.41 -6.22
CA GLN A 208 16.12 18.81 -5.82
C GLN A 208 14.89 19.56 -6.38
N SER A 209 14.17 18.97 -7.34
CA SER A 209 13.04 19.61 -8.03
C SER A 209 11.71 19.52 -7.27
N ASP A 210 10.72 20.30 -7.68
CA ASP A 210 9.34 20.21 -7.18
C ASP A 210 8.56 18.99 -7.74
N LEU A 211 9.18 18.20 -8.62
CA LEU A 211 8.59 16.96 -9.13
C LEU A 211 8.70 15.80 -8.13
N LEU A 212 9.66 15.86 -7.21
CA LEU A 212 9.80 14.85 -6.16
C LEU A 212 8.61 14.91 -5.19
N GLU A 213 7.92 13.79 -5.07
CA GLU A 213 6.90 13.61 -4.03
C GLU A 213 7.57 13.39 -2.67
N GLU A 214 7.48 14.39 -1.79
CA GLU A 214 8.03 14.31 -0.44
C GLU A 214 7.07 13.63 0.54
N ASN A 215 7.55 12.58 1.20
CA ASN A 215 6.87 11.89 2.31
C ASN A 215 5.41 11.50 2.01
N PRO A 216 5.09 10.92 0.83
CA PRO A 216 3.70 10.67 0.46
C PRO A 216 2.97 9.73 1.44
N MET A 217 3.68 8.77 2.06
CA MET A 217 3.04 7.83 3.00
C MET A 217 2.63 8.53 4.30
N VAL A 218 3.54 9.29 4.92
CA VAL A 218 3.24 10.06 6.14
C VAL A 218 2.19 11.13 5.86
N ARG A 219 2.26 11.83 4.72
CA ARG A 219 1.23 12.82 4.34
C ARG A 219 -0.15 12.20 4.18
N SER A 220 -0.23 11.01 3.59
CA SER A 220 -1.51 10.31 3.39
C SER A 220 -2.15 9.88 4.71
N LEU A 221 -1.38 9.26 5.62
CA LEU A 221 -1.93 8.74 6.88
C LEU A 221 -2.12 9.79 7.98
N SER A 222 -1.50 10.96 7.85
CA SER A 222 -1.70 12.06 8.79
C SER A 222 -2.91 12.94 8.43
N GLY A 223 -3.51 12.74 7.25
CA GLY A 223 -4.62 13.56 6.76
C GLY A 223 -4.17 14.91 6.17
N GLU A 224 -2.86 15.15 6.08
CA GLU A 224 -2.25 16.31 5.43
C GLU A 224 -2.21 16.15 3.89
N PHE A 225 -3.01 15.23 3.34
CA PHE A 225 -2.95 14.93 1.92
C PHE A 225 -3.40 16.13 1.10
N PHE A 226 -2.64 16.35 0.03
CA PHE A 226 -2.96 17.30 -1.01
C PHE A 226 -4.32 16.94 -1.59
N SER A 227 -5.32 17.79 -1.41
CA SER A 227 -6.35 17.88 -2.44
C SER A 227 -5.58 18.07 -3.76
N ARG A 228 -5.76 17.18 -4.76
CA ARG A 228 -4.97 17.13 -6.01
C ARG A 228 -4.77 18.49 -6.70
N HIS A 229 -5.54 19.50 -6.32
CA HIS A 229 -5.51 20.87 -6.83
C HIS A 229 -4.77 21.89 -5.95
N LYS A 230 -4.17 21.48 -4.82
CA LYS A 230 -3.53 22.40 -3.86
C LYS A 230 -2.21 21.85 -3.31
N ARG A 231 -1.23 21.62 -4.20
CA ARG A 231 0.18 21.41 -3.81
C ARG A 231 0.73 22.55 -2.94
N ALA A 232 0.20 23.77 -3.09
CA ALA A 232 0.61 24.96 -2.34
C ALA A 232 -0.01 25.11 -0.93
N GLY A 233 -0.59 24.05 -0.35
CA GLY A 233 -1.37 24.16 0.90
C GLY A 233 -1.00 23.23 2.04
N ALA A 234 -0.23 22.15 1.80
CA ALA A 234 0.16 21.25 2.88
C ALA A 234 1.31 21.84 3.68
N GLY A 235 1.19 21.83 5.01
CA GLY A 235 2.24 22.31 5.89
C GLY A 235 3.53 21.47 5.81
N PRO A 236 4.61 21.95 6.45
CA PRO A 236 5.80 21.13 6.65
C PRO A 236 5.45 19.90 7.52
N ILE A 237 5.97 18.73 7.14
CA ILE A 237 5.84 17.52 7.96
C ILE A 237 6.66 17.71 9.23
N THR A 238 6.07 17.34 10.36
CA THR A 238 6.68 17.43 11.69
C THR A 238 6.83 16.05 12.31
N ALA A 239 7.64 15.94 13.37
CA ALA A 239 7.79 14.68 14.11
C ALA A 239 6.45 14.17 14.69
N GLN A 240 5.54 15.07 15.06
CA GLN A 240 4.21 14.68 15.56
C GLN A 240 3.39 13.93 14.50
N HIS A 241 3.48 14.33 13.22
CA HIS A 241 2.83 13.59 12.14
C HIS A 241 3.39 12.16 12.04
N VAL A 242 4.70 12.00 12.18
CA VAL A 242 5.33 10.67 12.16
C VAL A 242 4.81 9.80 13.30
N GLU A 243 4.70 10.34 14.52
CA GLU A 243 4.18 9.56 15.67
C GLU A 243 2.70 9.18 15.50
N VAL A 244 1.85 10.09 15.02
CA VAL A 244 0.44 9.77 14.70
C VAL A 244 0.37 8.67 13.64
N VAL A 245 1.19 8.75 12.60
CA VAL A 245 1.18 7.77 11.52
C VAL A 245 1.71 6.42 11.97
N LYS A 246 2.77 6.37 12.79
CA LYS A 246 3.23 5.12 13.42
C LYS A 246 2.11 4.46 14.21
N GLU A 247 1.33 5.23 14.95
CA GLU A 247 0.19 4.73 15.72
C GLU A 247 -0.93 4.16 14.82
N VAL A 248 -1.24 4.83 13.71
CA VAL A 248 -2.17 4.30 12.69
C VAL A 248 -1.65 2.99 12.11
N VAL A 249 -0.39 2.92 11.67
CA VAL A 249 0.20 1.70 11.08
C VAL A 249 0.18 0.56 12.10
N ARG A 250 0.62 0.81 13.34
CA ARG A 250 0.67 -0.18 14.43
C ARG A 250 -0.68 -0.81 14.73
N ARG A 251 -1.73 0.00 14.74
CA ARG A 251 -3.06 -0.46 15.16
C ARG A 251 -3.91 -0.95 14.01
N LYS A 252 -3.88 -0.28 12.87
CA LYS A 252 -4.90 -0.43 11.82
C LYS A 252 -4.42 -1.15 10.58
N ILE A 253 -3.10 -1.26 10.36
CA ILE A 253 -2.55 -1.73 9.09
C ILE A 253 -1.79 -3.04 9.28
N LEU A 254 -2.20 -4.07 8.55
CA LEU A 254 -1.38 -5.26 8.36
C LEU A 254 -0.22 -4.93 7.42
N VAL A 255 1.00 -5.03 7.94
CA VAL A 255 2.22 -4.58 7.26
C VAL A 255 2.79 -5.70 6.41
N GLY A 256 3.07 -5.36 5.15
CA GLY A 256 3.93 -6.07 4.21
C GLY A 256 5.20 -5.28 3.90
N LEU A 257 6.23 -5.94 3.39
CA LEU A 257 7.48 -5.35 2.94
C LEU A 257 7.76 -5.76 1.49
N ALA A 258 8.12 -4.78 0.66
CA ALA A 258 8.35 -4.97 -0.77
C ALA A 258 9.55 -5.92 -1.02
N GLU A 259 10.59 -5.82 -0.20
CA GLU A 259 11.77 -6.68 -0.23
C GLU A 259 11.53 -8.11 0.32
N GLU A 260 10.38 -8.35 0.97
CA GLU A 260 9.96 -9.66 1.46
C GLU A 260 8.59 -10.05 0.85
N MET A 261 8.41 -9.82 -0.46
CA MET A 261 7.10 -9.94 -1.12
C MET A 261 6.46 -11.32 -0.93
N GLY A 262 7.19 -12.43 -1.09
CA GLY A 262 6.63 -13.77 -0.87
C GLY A 262 6.11 -13.97 0.56
N ARG A 263 6.86 -13.53 1.57
CA ARG A 263 6.41 -13.57 2.98
C ARG A 263 5.26 -12.62 3.26
N THR A 264 5.21 -11.51 2.54
CA THR A 264 4.11 -10.55 2.60
C THR A 264 2.81 -11.15 2.08
N LEU A 265 2.86 -11.83 0.93
CA LEU A 265 1.70 -12.52 0.34
C LEU A 265 1.23 -13.68 1.22
N ASP A 266 2.15 -14.54 1.68
CA ASP A 266 1.84 -15.63 2.62
C ASP A 266 1.10 -15.11 3.87
N ARG A 267 1.56 -13.99 4.42
CA ARG A 267 0.96 -13.34 5.58
C ARG A 267 -0.44 -12.83 5.29
N PHE A 268 -0.63 -12.14 4.18
CA PHE A 268 -1.94 -11.59 3.81
C PHE A 268 -2.95 -12.71 3.57
N GLU A 269 -2.54 -13.76 2.86
CA GLU A 269 -3.39 -14.94 2.63
C GLU A 269 -3.79 -15.65 3.93
N ALA A 270 -2.85 -15.81 4.86
CA ALA A 270 -3.11 -16.40 6.17
C ALA A 270 -4.05 -15.53 7.01
N TYR A 271 -3.80 -14.22 7.06
CA TYR A 271 -4.60 -13.28 7.85
C TYR A 271 -6.05 -13.19 7.34
N PHE A 272 -6.24 -13.12 6.03
CA PHE A 272 -7.57 -13.00 5.40
C PHE A 272 -8.27 -14.33 5.13
N GLY A 273 -7.62 -15.47 5.40
CA GLY A 273 -8.20 -16.79 5.17
C GLY A 273 -8.40 -17.12 3.68
N TRP A 274 -7.65 -16.47 2.78
CA TRP A 274 -7.86 -16.60 1.34
C TRP A 274 -7.55 -17.99 0.79
N ARG A 275 -6.72 -18.80 1.47
CA ARG A 275 -6.36 -20.18 1.05
C ARG A 275 -7.41 -21.22 1.46
N SER A 276 -7.80 -21.21 2.73
CA SER A 276 -8.53 -22.33 3.32
C SER A 276 -10.04 -22.24 3.14
N GLY A 277 -10.58 -21.03 2.85
CA GLY A 277 -12.03 -20.78 2.91
C GLY A 277 -12.66 -20.97 4.31
N ALA A 278 -11.86 -21.43 5.29
CA ALA A 278 -12.24 -21.63 6.67
C ALA A 278 -12.28 -20.26 7.36
N GLY A 279 -13.46 -19.67 7.47
CA GLY A 279 -13.68 -18.41 8.20
C GLY A 279 -13.65 -17.13 7.33
N GLY A 280 -13.63 -17.24 6.00
CA GLY A 280 -13.62 -16.08 5.10
C GLY A 280 -13.88 -16.43 3.63
N ARG A 281 -13.97 -15.39 2.78
CA ARG A 281 -14.10 -15.53 1.33
C ARG A 281 -12.80 -16.07 0.75
N SER A 282 -12.83 -17.31 0.27
CA SER A 282 -11.72 -17.88 -0.52
C SER A 282 -11.60 -17.14 -1.84
N LEU A 283 -10.37 -16.75 -2.20
CA LEU A 283 -10.12 -16.22 -3.54
C LEU A 283 -10.03 -17.40 -4.51
N PRO A 284 -10.65 -17.33 -5.70
CA PRO A 284 -10.81 -18.50 -6.58
C PRO A 284 -9.53 -19.26 -6.91
N LEU A 285 -8.38 -18.57 -6.97
CA LEU A 285 -7.11 -19.14 -7.44
C LEU A 285 -5.97 -19.06 -6.41
N SER A 286 -6.15 -18.49 -5.22
CA SER A 286 -5.09 -18.40 -4.19
C SER A 286 -4.55 -19.79 -3.79
N GLY A 287 -5.44 -20.78 -3.68
CA GLY A 287 -5.10 -22.16 -3.37
C GLY A 287 -4.62 -22.99 -4.57
N SER A 288 -4.75 -22.50 -5.81
CA SER A 288 -4.39 -23.26 -7.01
C SER A 288 -2.89 -23.17 -7.34
N GLU A 289 -2.37 -24.18 -8.03
CA GLU A 289 -0.99 -24.16 -8.52
C GLU A 289 -0.78 -23.02 -9.54
N GLU A 290 -1.76 -22.80 -10.41
CA GLU A 290 -1.77 -21.73 -11.42
C GLU A 290 -1.68 -20.34 -10.78
N GLY A 291 -2.51 -20.08 -9.76
CA GLY A 291 -2.50 -18.79 -9.05
C GLY A 291 -1.19 -18.54 -8.33
N ARG A 292 -0.60 -19.57 -7.68
CA ARG A 292 0.72 -19.47 -7.04
C ARG A 292 1.86 -19.27 -8.03
N ALA A 293 1.83 -19.97 -9.18
CA ALA A 293 2.84 -19.78 -10.23
C ALA A 293 2.78 -18.36 -10.81
N CYS A 294 1.57 -17.85 -11.05
CA CYS A 294 1.36 -16.46 -11.47
C CYS A 294 1.86 -15.47 -10.41
N ALA A 295 1.51 -15.69 -9.14
CA ALA A 295 1.95 -14.82 -8.04
C ALA A 295 3.48 -14.78 -7.94
N LYS A 296 4.14 -15.94 -8.00
CA LYS A 296 5.60 -16.04 -8.00
C LYS A 296 6.22 -15.31 -9.19
N GLN A 297 5.66 -15.45 -10.39
CA GLN A 297 6.14 -14.71 -11.56
C GLN A 297 5.96 -13.19 -11.40
N ALA A 298 4.90 -12.73 -10.75
CA ALA A 298 4.70 -11.32 -10.42
C ALA A 298 5.70 -10.84 -9.35
N GLU A 299 6.00 -11.67 -8.34
CA GLU A 299 7.05 -11.40 -7.35
C GLU A 299 8.43 -11.30 -8.00
N ASP A 300 8.81 -12.27 -8.84
CA ASP A 300 10.11 -12.30 -9.51
C ASP A 300 10.28 -11.07 -10.42
N ARG A 301 9.20 -10.68 -11.12
CA ARG A 301 9.14 -9.43 -11.89
C ARG A 301 9.31 -8.19 -11.02
N TYR A 302 8.72 -8.19 -9.83
CA TYR A 302 8.86 -7.07 -8.90
C TYR A 302 10.27 -7.02 -8.26
N ALA A 303 10.88 -8.18 -8.02
CA ALA A 303 12.19 -8.31 -7.41
C ALA A 303 13.35 -8.04 -8.38
N SER A 304 13.17 -8.37 -9.67
CA SER A 304 14.10 -7.95 -10.70
C SER A 304 14.09 -6.43 -10.74
N THR A 305 15.21 -5.79 -10.40
CA THR A 305 15.38 -4.33 -10.32
C THR A 305 15.03 -3.57 -11.62
N ASP A 306 14.76 -4.30 -12.71
CA ASP A 306 14.09 -3.85 -13.93
C ASP A 306 12.57 -3.74 -13.76
N LEU A 307 12.16 -3.24 -12.59
CA LEU A 307 10.76 -2.97 -12.21
C LEU A 307 10.00 -2.12 -13.23
N VAL A 308 10.76 -1.36 -14.01
CA VAL A 308 10.22 -0.50 -15.04
C VAL A 308 9.54 -1.39 -16.10
N ASP A 309 10.14 -2.48 -16.61
CA ASP A 309 9.52 -3.35 -17.63
C ASP A 309 8.48 -4.34 -17.07
N ALA A 310 8.54 -4.63 -15.78
CA ALA A 310 7.70 -5.59 -15.10
C ALA A 310 6.29 -5.07 -14.74
N TRP A 311 6.09 -3.76 -14.78
CA TRP A 311 4.81 -3.15 -14.44
C TRP A 311 3.78 -3.42 -15.54
N PRO A 312 2.54 -3.84 -15.22
CA PRO A 312 1.52 -3.94 -16.25
C PRO A 312 1.38 -2.57 -16.93
N PRO A 313 1.33 -2.49 -18.27
CA PRO A 313 1.07 -1.23 -18.95
C PRO A 313 -0.12 -0.58 -18.29
N ARG A 314 -0.03 0.73 -17.99
CA ARG A 314 -1.12 1.51 -17.39
C ARG A 314 -2.42 1.04 -18.02
N ILE A 315 -3.31 0.46 -17.21
CA ILE A 315 -4.61 -0.03 -17.66
C ILE A 315 -5.37 1.20 -18.18
N GLY A 316 -5.30 1.43 -19.49
CA GLY A 316 -5.69 2.70 -20.12
C GLY A 316 -4.78 3.21 -21.26
N GLY A 317 -3.63 2.59 -21.52
CA GLY A 317 -2.74 2.94 -22.64
C GLY A 317 -2.76 1.87 -23.75
N GLY A 318 -3.82 1.83 -24.55
CA GLY A 318 -3.90 0.94 -25.71
C GLY A 318 -2.87 1.31 -26.78
N GLY A 319 -1.80 0.54 -26.89
CA GLY A 319 -0.73 0.76 -27.86
C GLY A 319 0.23 -0.43 -27.93
N GLY A 320 -0.25 -1.58 -28.38
CA GLY A 320 0.58 -2.75 -28.66
C GLY A 320 1.42 -2.54 -29.92
N GLY A 321 2.63 -2.02 -29.75
CA GLY A 321 3.70 -2.04 -30.74
C GLY A 321 4.83 -2.93 -30.23
N ASP A 322 4.93 -4.14 -30.79
CA ASP A 322 5.98 -5.11 -30.48
C ASP A 322 7.23 -4.73 -31.30
N ASP A 323 7.94 -3.68 -30.87
CA ASP A 323 9.17 -3.22 -31.51
C ASP A 323 10.29 -3.15 -30.46
N THR A 324 11.01 -4.25 -30.31
CA THR A 324 12.17 -4.38 -29.42
C THR A 324 13.42 -3.84 -30.12
N GLY A 325 13.42 -2.53 -30.38
CA GLY A 325 14.62 -1.83 -30.79
C GLY A 325 15.62 -1.82 -29.63
N GLU A 326 16.71 -2.58 -29.74
CA GLU A 326 17.86 -2.52 -28.84
C GLU A 326 18.40 -1.08 -28.77
N MET A 327 18.05 -0.35 -27.71
CA MET A 327 18.66 0.94 -27.43
C MET A 327 20.05 0.73 -26.82
N GLU A 328 21.09 0.91 -27.65
CA GLU A 328 22.48 1.06 -27.23
C GLU A 328 22.65 2.38 -26.45
N GLY A 329 22.21 2.38 -25.19
CA GLY A 329 22.30 3.52 -24.28
C GLY A 329 21.88 3.16 -22.86
N GLY A 330 22.02 1.88 -22.48
CA GLY A 330 21.50 1.30 -21.25
C GLY A 330 21.85 2.11 -20.02
N VAL A 331 20.86 2.83 -19.50
CA VAL A 331 20.86 3.35 -18.14
C VAL A 331 21.00 2.12 -17.25
N GLY A 332 22.18 1.93 -16.66
CA GLY A 332 22.47 0.72 -15.88
C GLY A 332 21.39 0.50 -14.81
N SER A 333 20.87 -0.74 -14.74
CA SER A 333 19.84 -1.18 -13.78
C SER A 333 20.23 -0.98 -12.30
N ALA A 334 21.52 -0.71 -12.04
CA ALA A 334 22.07 -0.52 -10.71
C ALA A 334 21.28 0.53 -9.92
N ARG A 335 20.90 0.14 -8.70
CA ARG A 335 20.29 1.05 -7.72
C ARG A 335 21.28 2.14 -7.34
N VAL A 336 20.75 3.32 -7.06
CA VAL A 336 21.56 4.42 -6.51
C VAL A 336 22.23 3.99 -5.20
N GLY A 337 23.56 4.15 -5.12
CA GLY A 337 24.36 3.71 -3.97
C GLY A 337 24.02 4.50 -2.70
N ALA A 338 24.01 3.86 -1.54
CA ALA A 338 23.62 4.50 -0.28
C ALA A 338 24.53 5.68 0.14
N ASP A 339 25.75 5.73 -0.41
CA ASP A 339 26.77 6.75 -0.22
C ASP A 339 26.74 7.86 -1.29
N SER A 340 25.89 7.74 -2.30
CA SER A 340 25.74 8.75 -3.36
C SER A 340 25.02 10.01 -2.88
N GLU A 341 25.30 11.13 -3.54
CA GLU A 341 24.65 12.41 -3.24
C GLU A 341 23.14 12.36 -3.50
N GLU A 342 22.73 11.67 -4.56
CA GLU A 342 21.33 11.45 -4.94
C GLU A 342 20.58 10.68 -3.86
N TYR A 343 21.19 9.62 -3.30
CA TYR A 343 20.58 8.84 -2.24
C TYR A 343 20.37 9.70 -0.99
N VAL A 344 21.41 10.44 -0.58
CA VAL A 344 21.36 11.31 0.59
C VAL A 344 20.27 12.37 0.44
N GLU A 345 20.17 13.00 -0.73
CA GLU A 345 19.17 14.03 -0.99
C GLU A 345 17.74 13.48 -1.02
N LEU A 346 17.52 12.33 -1.70
CA LEU A 346 16.24 11.64 -1.70
C LEU A 346 15.81 11.22 -0.29
N ALA A 347 16.75 10.69 0.51
CA ALA A 347 16.50 10.31 1.90
C ALA A 347 16.18 11.52 2.77
N ARG A 348 16.90 12.62 2.60
CA ARG A 348 16.69 13.87 3.33
C ARG A 348 15.30 14.46 3.05
N ARG A 349 14.86 14.47 1.79
CA ARG A 349 13.54 14.98 1.41
C ARG A 349 12.40 14.04 1.79
N ASN A 350 12.68 12.74 1.92
CA ASN A 350 11.72 11.72 2.37
C ASN A 350 11.99 11.22 3.81
N TRP A 351 12.56 12.06 4.67
CA TRP A 351 13.03 11.67 6.01
C TRP A 351 11.93 11.03 6.88
N ALA A 352 10.68 11.50 6.75
CA ALA A 352 9.56 11.05 7.57
C ALA A 352 9.10 9.66 7.11
N ASP A 353 9.02 9.44 5.80
CA ASP A 353 8.75 8.12 5.23
C ASP A 353 9.88 7.14 5.54
N VAL A 354 11.14 7.60 5.63
CA VAL A 354 12.28 6.73 6.00
C VAL A 354 12.14 6.24 7.43
N GLN A 355 11.75 7.12 8.36
CA GLN A 355 11.45 6.72 9.74
C GLN A 355 10.24 5.77 9.81
N LEU A 356 9.19 6.05 9.03
CA LEU A 356 8.01 5.19 8.98
C LEU A 356 8.35 3.79 8.45
N TYR A 357 9.16 3.72 7.38
CA TYR A 357 9.61 2.45 6.81
C TYR A 357 10.47 1.64 7.80
N ALA A 358 11.41 2.29 8.51
CA ALA A 358 12.18 1.64 9.57
C ALA A 358 11.27 1.06 10.67
N TYR A 359 10.22 1.80 11.05
CA TYR A 359 9.22 1.32 11.99
C TYR A 359 8.38 0.16 11.43
N ALA A 360 7.95 0.24 10.16
CA ALA A 360 7.21 -0.81 9.48
C ALA A 360 7.99 -2.13 9.43
N ARG A 361 9.32 -2.10 9.26
CA ARG A 361 10.17 -3.30 9.31
C ARG A 361 10.13 -3.99 10.68
N VAL A 362 10.14 -3.22 11.77
CA VAL A 362 9.99 -3.77 13.13
C VAL A 362 8.59 -4.39 13.28
N LEU A 363 7.54 -3.65 12.92
CA LEU A 363 6.16 -4.15 12.98
C LEU A 363 5.94 -5.39 12.11
N PHE A 364 6.58 -5.48 10.95
CA PHE A 364 6.50 -6.65 10.10
C PHE A 364 6.93 -7.90 10.86
N SER A 365 8.02 -7.83 11.62
CA SER A 365 8.52 -8.94 12.44
C SER A 365 7.61 -9.24 13.64
N GLU A 366 7.14 -8.20 14.34
CA GLU A 366 6.25 -8.33 15.50
C GLU A 366 4.89 -8.95 15.14
N GLN A 367 4.28 -8.50 14.04
CA GLN A 367 3.02 -9.03 13.52
C GLN A 367 3.12 -10.52 13.18
N ALA A 368 4.24 -10.97 12.60
CA ALA A 368 4.45 -12.39 12.30
C ALA A 368 4.43 -13.27 13.55
N ALA A 369 5.10 -12.83 14.62
CA ALA A 369 5.14 -13.57 15.88
C ALA A 369 3.74 -13.65 16.52
N LEU A 370 3.01 -12.53 16.52
CA LEU A 370 1.67 -12.45 17.09
C LEU A 370 0.66 -13.32 16.34
N LEU A 371 0.64 -13.26 15.00
CA LEU A 371 -0.24 -14.10 14.18
C LEU A 371 0.05 -15.60 14.34
N SER A 372 1.32 -15.96 14.56
CA SER A 372 1.72 -17.36 14.82
C SER A 372 1.27 -17.85 16.21
N SER A 373 1.19 -16.95 17.20
CA SER A 373 0.84 -17.27 18.59
C SER A 373 -0.66 -17.19 18.90
N GLY A 374 -1.40 -16.35 18.16
CA GLY A 374 -2.76 -15.92 18.47
C GLY A 374 -3.88 -16.88 18.07
N GLY A 375 -3.57 -18.13 17.71
CA GLY A 375 -4.60 -19.12 17.39
C GLY A 375 -5.43 -18.78 16.16
N VAL A 376 -4.88 -18.05 15.18
CA VAL A 376 -5.37 -18.18 13.80
C VAL A 376 -5.25 -19.68 13.50
N PRO A 377 -6.35 -20.39 13.23
CA PRO A 377 -6.29 -21.84 13.07
C PRO A 377 -5.24 -22.14 12.01
N SER A 378 -4.20 -22.88 12.42
CA SER A 378 -3.19 -23.37 11.49
C SER A 378 -3.94 -24.13 10.39
N PRO A 379 -3.66 -23.86 9.10
CA PRO A 379 -4.44 -24.40 7.98
C PRO A 379 -4.51 -25.93 7.98
#